data_AF-A0A923B7Q1-F1
#
_entry.id   AF-A0A923B7Q1-F1
#
_cell.length_a   1.000
_cell.length_b   1.000
_cell.length_c   1.000
_cell.angle_alpha   90.00
_cell.angle_beta   90.00
_cell.angle_gamma   90.00
#
_symmetry.space_group_name_H-M   'P 1'
#
loop_
_entity.id
_entity.type
_entity.pdbx_description
1 polymer ?
#
loop_
_entity_poly.entity_id
_entity_poly.type
_entity_poly.pdbx_seq_one_letter_code
_entity_poly.pdbx_strand_id
1 'polypeptide(L)'
;GIAQLETKIDTVISLIDEAARRETQDLLSQVRGLAELYENSWALTDIGKAETDLQRVWQDASALQDKAEWRARHALGNPSLGYSAARPFLDAFAVISGLRIAALLACDEVEAARRVERDSAEKLQRMTGALGLADLVPIEMQGKARAGSGEWLVEKARATKTVTPILSEIRAREQALATRTTALTVLDLAKVRPREWLEEARHESEAEVLVLASSAAL
;
A
#
# COMPACT_ATOMS: atom_id res chain seq x y z
N GLY A 1 29.31 -31.26 14.61
CA GLY A 1 28.55 -32.27 13.84
C GLY A 1 27.52 -31.56 12.99
N ILE A 2 27.20 -32.08 11.80
CA ILE A 2 26.26 -31.47 10.84
C ILE A 2 24.91 -31.12 11.49
N ALA A 3 24.40 -31.98 12.37
CA ALA A 3 23.18 -31.74 13.16
C ALA A 3 23.21 -30.47 14.04
N GLN A 4 24.36 -30.13 14.64
CA GLN A 4 24.51 -28.88 15.41
C GLN A 4 24.56 -27.63 14.51
N LEU A 5 24.95 -27.80 13.24
CA LEU A 5 24.95 -26.72 12.26
C LEU A 5 23.53 -26.47 11.76
N GLU A 6 22.78 -27.53 11.48
CA GLU A 6 21.36 -27.48 11.10
C GLU A 6 20.51 -26.80 12.18
N THR A 7 20.65 -27.19 13.46
CA THR A 7 19.93 -26.54 14.56
C THR A 7 20.26 -25.04 14.69
N LYS A 8 21.52 -24.65 14.44
CA LYS A 8 21.91 -23.23 14.45
C LYS A 8 21.32 -22.47 13.28
N ILE A 9 21.26 -23.07 12.09
CA ILE A 9 20.64 -22.50 10.91
C ILE A 9 19.14 -22.30 11.17
N ASP A 10 18.44 -23.30 11.69
CA ASP A 10 17.01 -23.20 12.03
C ASP A 10 16.75 -22.10 13.06
N THR A 11 17.63 -21.97 14.06
CA THR A 11 17.55 -20.90 15.07
C THR A 11 17.71 -19.53 14.43
N VAL A 12 18.69 -19.36 13.53
CA VAL A 12 18.91 -18.09 12.83
C VAL A 12 17.73 -17.75 11.92
N ILE A 13 17.17 -18.72 11.20
CA ILE A 13 15.98 -18.54 10.36
C ILE A 13 14.79 -18.07 11.21
N SER A 14 14.54 -18.72 12.35
CA SER A 14 13.46 -18.33 13.26
C SER A 14 13.60 -16.90 13.78
N LEU A 15 14.82 -16.49 14.15
CA LEU A 15 15.11 -15.12 14.59
C LEU A 15 14.89 -14.09 13.48
N ILE A 16 15.23 -14.43 12.23
CA ILE A 16 14.98 -13.57 11.07
C ILE A 16 13.46 -13.40 10.85
N ASP A 17 12.69 -14.49 10.93
CA ASP A 17 11.23 -14.45 10.77
C ASP A 17 10.53 -13.66 11.89
N GLU A 18 11.02 -13.75 13.12
CA GLU A 18 10.53 -12.94 14.23
C GLU A 18 10.87 -11.46 14.04
N ALA A 19 12.10 -11.13 13.62
CA ALA A 19 12.50 -9.76 13.34
C ALA A 19 11.65 -9.14 12.22
N ALA A 20 11.41 -9.88 11.13
CA ALA A 20 10.56 -9.43 10.03
C ALA A 20 9.11 -9.18 10.47
N ARG A 21 8.56 -10.03 11.34
CA ARG A 21 7.22 -9.84 11.91
C ARG A 21 7.15 -8.60 12.79
N ARG A 22 8.11 -8.42 13.71
CA ARG A 22 8.16 -7.24 14.59
C ARG A 22 8.25 -5.96 13.78
N GLU A 23 9.11 -5.93 12.77
CA GLU A 23 9.24 -4.73 11.95
C GLU A 23 7.99 -4.39 11.15
N THR A 24 7.27 -5.40 10.66
CA THR A 24 5.97 -5.21 10.01
C THR A 24 4.96 -4.62 11.00
N GLN A 25 4.90 -5.14 12.23
CA GLN A 25 4.06 -4.60 13.29
C GLN A 25 4.44 -3.15 13.65
N ASP A 26 5.74 -2.85 13.73
CA ASP A 26 6.22 -1.49 14.02
C ASP A 26 5.84 -0.51 12.92
N LEU A 27 5.94 -0.91 11.64
CA LEU A 27 5.50 -0.08 10.51
C LEU A 27 3.99 0.18 10.59
N LEU A 28 3.17 -0.86 10.77
CA LEU A 28 1.71 -0.71 10.84
C LEU A 28 1.28 0.14 12.04
N SER A 29 1.95 0.00 13.17
CA SER A 29 1.74 0.84 14.36
C SER A 29 2.02 2.32 14.07
N GLN A 30 3.10 2.61 13.36
CA GLN A 30 3.45 3.98 12.96
C GLN A 30 2.45 4.56 11.95
N VAL A 31 2.01 3.76 10.96
CA VAL A 31 0.97 4.18 10.00
C VAL A 31 -0.34 4.49 10.73
N ARG A 32 -0.72 3.63 11.69
CA ARG A 32 -1.90 3.87 12.52
C ARG A 32 -1.77 5.17 13.33
N GLY A 33 -0.61 5.42 13.94
CA GLY A 33 -0.38 6.67 14.68
C GLY A 33 -0.52 7.93 13.82
N LEU A 34 -0.09 7.88 12.55
CA LEU A 34 -0.31 8.98 11.61
C LEU A 34 -1.78 9.14 11.20
N ALA A 35 -2.50 8.03 10.98
CA ALA A 35 -3.93 8.08 10.71
C ALA A 35 -4.71 8.67 11.90
N GLU A 36 -4.36 8.29 13.12
CA GLU A 36 -4.94 8.85 14.33
C GLU A 36 -4.60 10.35 14.47
N LEU A 37 -3.36 10.76 14.18
CA LEU A 37 -3.00 12.19 14.17
C LEU A 37 -3.80 12.98 13.13
N TYR A 38 -3.96 12.43 11.92
CA TYR A 38 -4.79 13.02 10.87
C TYR A 38 -6.23 13.22 11.35
N GLU A 39 -6.87 12.16 11.87
CA GLU A 39 -8.26 12.27 12.36
C GLU A 39 -8.40 13.23 13.54
N ASN A 40 -7.47 13.19 14.49
CA ASN A 40 -7.49 14.07 15.65
C ASN A 40 -7.33 15.54 15.27
N SER A 41 -6.59 15.84 14.20
CA SER A 41 -6.39 17.23 13.74
C SER A 41 -7.71 17.91 13.35
N TRP A 42 -8.65 17.14 12.80
CA TRP A 42 -9.99 17.64 12.45
C TRP A 42 -10.89 17.90 13.65
N ALA A 43 -10.61 17.30 14.80
CA ALA A 43 -11.36 17.54 16.04
C ALA A 43 -10.88 18.82 16.77
N LEU A 44 -9.80 19.45 16.31
CA LEU A 44 -9.25 20.64 16.93
C LEU A 44 -10.05 21.89 16.54
N THR A 45 -10.37 22.70 17.54
CA THR A 45 -10.99 24.02 17.34
C THR A 45 -10.01 25.09 16.88
N ASP A 46 -8.71 24.90 17.16
CA ASP A 46 -7.62 25.76 16.69
C ASP A 46 -7.17 25.32 15.30
N ILE A 47 -7.54 26.11 14.28
CA ILE A 47 -7.24 25.85 12.87
C ILE A 47 -5.73 25.83 12.62
N GLY A 48 -4.97 26.74 13.24
CA GLY A 48 -3.52 26.82 13.02
C GLY A 48 -2.79 25.61 13.60
N LYS A 49 -3.26 25.11 14.74
CA LYS A 49 -2.77 23.85 15.31
C LYS A 49 -3.17 22.65 14.45
N ALA A 50 -4.41 22.59 13.98
CA ALA A 50 -4.88 21.54 13.07
C ALA A 50 -4.02 21.46 11.80
N GLU A 51 -3.74 22.60 11.18
CA GLU A 51 -2.86 22.67 10.01
C GLU A 51 -1.43 22.23 10.32
N THR A 52 -0.90 22.59 11.48
CA THR A 52 0.43 22.15 11.92
C THR A 52 0.48 20.62 12.08
N ASP A 53 -0.55 20.01 12.68
CA ASP A 53 -0.63 18.56 12.86
C ASP A 53 -0.80 17.84 11.50
N LEU A 54 -1.61 18.39 10.59
CA LEU A 54 -1.74 17.89 9.21
C LEU A 54 -0.42 18.01 8.43
N GLN A 55 0.31 19.11 8.58
CA GLN A 55 1.62 19.28 7.99
C GLN A 55 2.61 18.21 8.48
N ARG A 56 2.56 17.92 9.77
CA ARG A 56 3.37 16.85 10.35
C ARG A 56 2.99 15.48 9.79
N VAL A 57 1.70 15.19 9.59
CA VAL A 57 1.25 13.92 8.98
C VAL A 57 1.94 13.69 7.63
N TRP A 58 1.93 14.67 6.73
CA TRP A 58 2.52 14.46 5.40
C TRP A 58 4.06 14.34 5.43
N GLN A 59 4.72 15.07 6.34
CA GLN A 59 6.18 15.06 6.51
C GLN A 59 6.66 13.73 7.10
N ASP A 60 6.10 13.33 8.24
CA ASP A 60 6.46 12.11 8.95
C ASP A 60 6.12 10.86 8.12
N ALA A 61 5.03 10.90 7.35
CA ALA A 61 4.64 9.84 6.43
C ALA A 61 5.67 9.57 5.32
N SER A 62 6.47 10.54 4.91
CA SER A 62 7.44 10.36 3.81
C SER A 62 8.46 9.27 4.14
N ALA A 63 9.02 9.28 5.36
CA ALA A 63 10.01 8.29 5.78
C ALA A 63 9.41 6.88 5.87
N LEU A 64 8.16 6.77 6.32
CA LEU A 64 7.45 5.49 6.36
C LEU A 64 7.14 4.97 4.96
N GLN A 65 6.80 5.86 4.03
CA GLN A 65 6.55 5.49 2.64
C GLN A 65 7.82 4.90 2.00
N ASP A 66 8.98 5.54 2.19
CA ASP A 66 10.24 5.04 1.67
C ASP A 66 10.63 3.70 2.31
N LYS A 67 10.36 3.53 3.61
CA LYS A 67 10.56 2.24 4.30
C LYS A 67 9.67 1.14 3.71
N ALA A 68 8.39 1.43 3.48
CA ALA A 68 7.43 0.51 2.87
C ALA A 68 7.83 0.16 1.43
N GLU A 69 8.24 1.15 0.63
CA GLU A 69 8.74 0.95 -0.74
C GLU A 69 9.95 0.01 -0.75
N TRP A 70 10.96 0.30 0.08
CA TRP A 70 12.18 -0.50 0.13
C TRP A 70 11.88 -1.96 0.48
N ARG A 71 10.98 -2.19 1.46
CA ARG A 71 10.56 -3.52 1.88
C ARG A 71 9.79 -4.26 0.79
N ALA A 72 8.84 -3.60 0.14
CA ALA A 72 8.08 -4.17 -0.97
C ALA A 72 9.03 -4.59 -2.11
N ARG A 73 9.96 -3.71 -2.50
CA ARG A 73 10.97 -4.01 -3.54
C ARG A 73 11.85 -5.19 -3.16
N HIS A 74 12.30 -5.26 -1.92
CA HIS A 74 13.12 -6.37 -1.45
C HIS A 74 12.36 -7.71 -1.46
N ALA A 75 11.09 -7.71 -1.05
CA ALA A 75 10.25 -8.90 -1.07
C ALA A 75 9.95 -9.36 -2.51
N LEU A 76 9.60 -8.43 -3.41
CA LEU A 76 9.34 -8.72 -4.82
C LEU A 76 10.60 -9.16 -5.58
N GLY A 77 11.77 -8.64 -5.21
CA GLY A 77 13.06 -9.04 -5.78
C GLY A 77 13.54 -10.42 -5.31
N ASN A 78 12.88 -11.03 -4.33
CA ASN A 78 13.24 -12.35 -3.82
C ASN A 78 12.26 -13.43 -4.32
N PRO A 79 12.71 -14.34 -5.22
CA PRO A 79 11.87 -15.38 -5.79
C PRO A 79 11.25 -16.35 -4.76
N SER A 80 11.85 -16.50 -3.57
CA SER A 80 11.36 -17.41 -2.54
C SER A 80 10.27 -16.80 -1.65
N LEU A 81 10.18 -15.47 -1.58
CA LEU A 81 9.19 -14.75 -0.76
C LEU A 81 7.97 -14.37 -1.60
N GLY A 82 8.19 -13.94 -2.84
CA GLY A 82 7.14 -13.62 -3.80
C GLY A 82 6.20 -12.48 -3.38
N TYR A 83 5.05 -12.42 -4.05
CA TYR A 83 4.07 -11.34 -3.85
C TYR A 83 3.41 -11.33 -2.47
N SER A 84 3.18 -12.50 -1.87
CA SER A 84 2.51 -12.60 -0.55
C SER A 84 3.28 -11.87 0.55
N ALA A 85 4.62 -11.97 0.53
CA ALA A 85 5.48 -11.25 1.46
C ALA A 85 5.55 -9.74 1.17
N ALA A 86 5.37 -9.32 -0.08
CA ALA A 86 5.38 -7.92 -0.46
C ALA A 86 4.06 -7.20 -0.16
N ARG A 87 2.94 -7.93 -0.19
CA ARG A 87 1.58 -7.38 -0.09
C ARG A 87 1.38 -6.43 1.11
N PRO A 88 1.77 -6.76 2.36
CA PRO A 88 1.57 -5.84 3.49
C PRO A 88 2.31 -4.51 3.33
N PHE A 89 3.46 -4.51 2.66
CA PHE A 89 4.24 -3.30 2.41
C PHE A 89 3.67 -2.48 1.25
N LEU A 90 3.10 -3.13 0.23
CA LEU A 90 2.35 -2.46 -0.83
C LEU A 90 1.08 -1.79 -0.29
N ASP A 91 0.38 -2.47 0.63
CA ASP A 91 -0.79 -1.91 1.31
C ASP A 91 -0.41 -0.72 2.20
N ALA A 92 0.63 -0.88 3.02
CA ALA A 92 1.16 0.23 3.82
C ALA A 92 1.56 1.42 2.93
N PHE A 93 2.27 1.18 1.82
CA PHE A 93 2.63 2.24 0.87
C PHE A 93 1.41 2.98 0.30
N ALA A 94 0.36 2.24 -0.09
CA ALA A 94 -0.87 2.80 -0.62
C ALA A 94 -1.64 3.63 0.43
N VAL A 95 -1.68 3.18 1.68
CA VAL A 95 -2.29 3.92 2.80
C VAL A 95 -1.49 5.17 3.13
N ILE A 96 -0.17 5.06 3.28
CA ILE A 96 0.71 6.18 3.62
C ILE A 96 0.64 7.28 2.55
N SER A 97 0.74 6.91 1.27
CA SER A 97 0.58 7.88 0.18
C SER A 97 -0.80 8.56 0.21
N GLY A 98 -1.84 7.85 0.63
CA GLY A 98 -3.20 8.38 0.76
C GLY A 98 -3.27 9.42 1.87
N LEU A 99 -2.73 9.10 3.05
CA LEU A 99 -2.62 10.03 4.16
C LEU A 99 -1.84 11.30 3.79
N ARG A 100 -0.74 11.18 3.04
CA ARG A 100 0.03 12.33 2.56
C ARG A 100 -0.80 13.24 1.66
N ILE A 101 -1.50 12.66 0.68
CA ILE A 101 -2.36 13.40 -0.24
C ILE A 101 -3.50 14.05 0.55
N ALA A 102 -4.17 13.30 1.42
CA ALA A 102 -5.25 13.78 2.28
C ALA A 102 -4.84 14.99 3.12
N ALA A 103 -3.70 14.87 3.82
CA ALA A 103 -3.19 15.92 4.69
C ALA A 103 -2.82 17.18 3.90
N LEU A 104 -2.22 17.04 2.71
CA LEU A 104 -1.94 18.18 1.84
C LEU A 104 -3.23 18.85 1.36
N LEU A 105 -4.23 18.07 0.95
CA LEU A 105 -5.53 18.61 0.54
C LEU A 105 -6.28 19.29 1.69
N ALA A 106 -6.18 18.75 2.91
CA ALA A 106 -6.74 19.37 4.11
C ALA A 106 -6.07 20.72 4.44
N CYS A 107 -4.84 20.93 3.98
CA CYS A 107 -4.12 22.20 4.03
C CYS A 107 -4.30 23.05 2.75
N ASP A 108 -5.20 22.70 1.83
CA ASP A 108 -5.40 23.33 0.52
C ASP A 108 -4.13 23.34 -0.40
N GLU A 109 -3.15 22.47 -0.13
CA GLU A 109 -1.88 22.35 -0.87
C GLU A 109 -2.02 21.47 -2.13
N VAL A 110 -2.87 21.88 -3.07
CA VAL A 110 -3.28 21.10 -4.26
C VAL A 110 -2.10 20.64 -5.11
N GLU A 111 -1.18 21.55 -5.45
CA GLU A 111 -0.06 21.21 -6.33
C GLU A 111 0.95 20.29 -5.65
N ALA A 112 1.09 20.37 -4.33
CA ALA A 112 1.89 19.41 -3.57
C ALA A 112 1.23 18.03 -3.56
N ALA A 113 -0.10 17.97 -3.34
CA ALA A 113 -0.86 16.73 -3.38
C ALA A 113 -0.74 16.02 -4.75
N ARG A 114 -0.86 16.77 -5.86
CA ARG A 114 -0.65 16.25 -7.23
C ARG A 114 0.76 15.74 -7.49
N ARG A 115 1.79 16.37 -6.89
CA ARG A 115 3.17 15.85 -6.99
C ARG A 115 3.31 14.53 -6.25
N VAL A 116 2.84 14.46 -5.00
CA VAL A 116 2.89 13.23 -4.20
C VAL A 116 2.13 12.10 -4.88
N GLU A 117 0.96 12.38 -5.47
CA GLU A 117 0.21 11.39 -6.24
C GLU A 117 1.04 10.82 -7.39
N ARG A 118 1.56 11.69 -8.28
CA ARG A 118 2.33 11.25 -9.45
C ARG A 118 3.56 10.44 -9.05
N ASP A 119 4.31 10.92 -8.07
CA ASP A 119 5.52 10.23 -7.59
C ASP A 119 5.16 8.88 -6.97
N SER A 120 4.08 8.81 -6.19
CA SER A 120 3.64 7.58 -5.55
C SER A 120 3.11 6.56 -6.57
N ALA A 121 2.33 7.02 -7.56
CA ALA A 121 1.82 6.18 -8.65
C ALA A 121 2.97 5.60 -9.49
N GLU A 122 3.97 6.43 -9.83
CA GLU A 122 5.15 5.97 -10.56
C GLU A 122 5.96 4.95 -9.73
N LYS A 123 6.19 5.22 -8.45
CA LYS A 123 6.87 4.28 -7.54
C LYS A 123 6.13 2.95 -7.43
N LEU A 124 4.80 2.98 -7.25
CA LEU A 124 3.99 1.77 -7.20
C LEU A 124 4.10 0.99 -8.52
N GLN A 125 3.93 1.66 -9.65
CA GLN A 125 4.05 1.06 -10.98
C GLN A 125 5.45 0.45 -11.22
N ARG A 126 6.53 1.08 -10.72
CA ARG A 126 7.88 0.50 -10.80
C ARG A 126 8.02 -0.78 -9.96
N MET A 127 7.30 -0.89 -8.84
CA MET A 127 7.29 -2.10 -8.02
C MET A 127 6.44 -3.22 -8.64
N THR A 128 5.25 -2.90 -9.14
CA THR A 128 4.24 -3.90 -9.49
C THR A 128 3.95 -4.03 -10.99
N GLY A 129 4.45 -3.10 -11.81
CA GLY A 129 4.14 -3.04 -13.25
C GLY A 129 4.55 -4.30 -14.01
N ALA A 130 5.69 -4.88 -13.64
CA ALA A 130 6.19 -6.12 -14.24
C ALA A 130 5.45 -7.39 -13.77
N LEU A 131 4.59 -7.31 -12.75
CA LEU A 131 3.87 -8.49 -12.25
C LEU A 131 2.69 -8.82 -13.18
N GLY A 132 2.82 -9.88 -13.96
CA GLY A 132 1.76 -10.45 -14.77
C GLY A 132 1.43 -11.89 -14.40
N LEU A 133 0.46 -12.47 -15.11
CA LEU A 133 0.17 -13.91 -15.01
C LEU A 133 1.40 -14.75 -15.36
N ALA A 134 2.22 -14.29 -16.32
CA ALA A 134 3.44 -14.97 -16.72
C ALA A 134 4.49 -15.04 -15.61
N ASP A 135 4.47 -14.10 -14.67
CA ASP A 135 5.43 -14.01 -13.56
C ASP A 135 4.92 -14.76 -12.33
N LEU A 136 3.62 -14.61 -12.03
CA LEU A 136 3.01 -15.14 -10.81
C LEU A 136 2.57 -16.61 -10.93
N VAL A 137 2.10 -17.05 -12.11
CA VAL A 137 1.65 -18.45 -12.30
C VAL A 137 2.79 -19.45 -12.12
N PRO A 138 4.01 -19.25 -12.66
CA PRO A 138 5.12 -20.18 -12.43
C PRO A 138 5.50 -20.33 -10.95
N ILE A 139 5.46 -19.23 -10.18
CA ILE A 139 5.71 -19.26 -8.73
C ILE A 139 4.65 -20.12 -8.05
N GLU A 140 3.37 -19.90 -8.36
CA GLU A 140 2.27 -20.69 -7.81
C GLU A 140 2.31 -22.17 -8.22
N MET A 141 2.90 -22.50 -9.38
CA MET A 141 3.04 -23.87 -9.88
C MET A 141 4.27 -24.60 -9.33
N GLN A 142 5.19 -23.92 -8.65
CA GLN A 142 6.48 -24.48 -8.26
C GLN A 142 6.31 -25.75 -7.39
N GLY A 143 6.84 -26.87 -7.87
CA GLY A 143 6.79 -28.16 -7.17
C GLY A 143 5.44 -28.89 -7.23
N LYS A 144 4.41 -28.37 -7.91
CA LYS A 144 3.06 -28.96 -7.94
C LYS A 144 2.84 -29.98 -9.06
N ALA A 145 3.48 -29.80 -10.22
CA ALA A 145 3.37 -30.73 -11.34
C ALA A 145 4.61 -30.68 -12.25
N ARG A 146 4.94 -31.83 -12.88
CA ARG A 146 6.02 -31.90 -13.87
C ARG A 146 5.61 -31.21 -15.16
N ALA A 147 6.43 -30.28 -15.67
CA ALA A 147 6.21 -29.61 -16.94
C ALA A 147 5.94 -30.60 -18.09
N GLY A 148 4.90 -30.34 -18.87
CA GLY A 148 4.49 -31.15 -20.03
C GLY A 148 3.64 -32.38 -19.72
N SER A 149 3.30 -32.65 -18.44
CA SER A 149 2.33 -33.71 -18.11
C SER A 149 0.88 -33.26 -18.34
N GLY A 150 -0.07 -34.20 -18.41
CA GLY A 150 -1.50 -33.87 -18.43
C GLY A 150 -1.95 -33.14 -17.16
N GLU A 151 -1.38 -33.50 -16.00
CA GLU A 151 -1.60 -32.83 -14.72
C GLU A 151 -1.10 -31.37 -14.73
N TRP A 152 -0.02 -31.07 -15.47
CA TRP A 152 0.52 -29.72 -15.56
C TRP A 152 -0.48 -28.71 -16.13
N LEU A 153 -1.27 -29.11 -17.12
CA LEU A 153 -2.30 -28.23 -17.69
C LEU A 153 -3.43 -27.94 -16.69
N VAL A 154 -3.82 -28.96 -15.91
CA VAL A 154 -4.83 -28.82 -14.86
C VAL A 154 -4.32 -27.90 -13.75
N GLU A 155 -3.09 -28.11 -13.28
CA GLU A 155 -2.48 -27.27 -12.25
C GLU A 155 -2.22 -25.84 -12.75
N LYS A 156 -1.84 -25.66 -14.01
CA LYS A 156 -1.72 -24.32 -14.61
C LYS A 156 -3.05 -23.58 -14.62
N ALA A 157 -4.14 -24.26 -14.98
CA ALA A 157 -5.47 -23.66 -14.96
C ALA A 157 -5.90 -23.26 -13.53
N ARG A 158 -5.62 -24.12 -12.53
CA ARG A 158 -5.85 -23.80 -11.11
C ARG A 158 -5.03 -22.61 -10.64
N ALA A 159 -3.72 -22.60 -10.90
CA ALA A 159 -2.82 -21.51 -10.56
C ALA A 159 -3.24 -20.19 -11.21
N THR A 160 -3.65 -20.22 -12.47
CA THR A 160 -4.18 -19.03 -13.17
C THR A 160 -5.41 -18.48 -12.44
N LYS A 161 -6.34 -19.36 -12.05
CA LYS A 161 -7.55 -18.98 -11.29
C LYS A 161 -7.20 -18.39 -9.92
N THR A 162 -6.18 -18.90 -9.24
CA THR A 162 -5.69 -18.37 -7.95
C THR A 162 -5.03 -17.00 -8.09
N VAL A 163 -4.22 -16.80 -9.15
CA VAL A 163 -3.42 -15.59 -9.35
C VAL A 163 -4.25 -14.43 -9.91
N THR A 164 -5.31 -14.71 -10.68
CA THR A 164 -6.09 -13.66 -11.34
C THR A 164 -6.66 -12.61 -10.36
N PRO A 165 -7.27 -12.98 -9.22
CA PRO A 165 -7.70 -12.01 -8.21
C PRO A 165 -6.55 -11.16 -7.67
N ILE A 166 -5.37 -11.75 -7.46
CA ILE A 166 -4.18 -11.03 -6.98
C ILE A 166 -3.77 -9.95 -7.99
N LEU A 167 -3.72 -10.30 -9.27
CA LEU A 167 -3.38 -9.35 -10.32
C LEU A 167 -4.42 -8.23 -10.39
N SER A 168 -5.71 -8.56 -10.27
CA SER A 168 -6.78 -7.54 -10.21
C SER A 168 -6.59 -6.59 -9.04
N GLU A 169 -6.21 -7.10 -7.87
CA GLU A 169 -5.95 -6.31 -6.66
C GLU A 169 -4.76 -5.36 -6.86
N ILE A 170 -3.69 -5.82 -7.52
CA ILE A 170 -2.53 -4.97 -7.89
C ILE A 170 -2.98 -3.82 -8.80
N ARG A 171 -3.72 -4.13 -9.87
CA ARG A 171 -4.18 -3.11 -10.82
C ARG A 171 -5.17 -2.14 -10.19
N ALA A 172 -6.03 -2.62 -9.29
CA ALA A 172 -6.93 -1.75 -8.53
C ALA A 172 -6.15 -0.76 -7.65
N ARG A 173 -5.07 -1.19 -7.00
CA ARG A 173 -4.20 -0.28 -6.22
C ARG A 173 -3.54 0.77 -7.09
N GLU A 174 -2.98 0.36 -8.23
CA GLU A 174 -2.35 1.28 -9.19
C GLU A 174 -3.35 2.34 -9.68
N GLN A 175 -4.56 1.91 -10.03
CA GLN A 175 -5.62 2.82 -10.46
C GLN A 175 -6.05 3.75 -9.32
N ALA A 176 -6.34 3.22 -8.13
CA ALA A 176 -6.78 4.01 -6.99
C ALA A 176 -5.77 5.08 -6.60
N LEU A 177 -4.46 4.77 -6.67
CA LEU A 177 -3.41 5.73 -6.39
C LEU A 177 -3.28 6.80 -7.48
N ALA A 178 -3.43 6.42 -8.75
CA ALA A 178 -3.29 7.35 -9.87
C ALA A 178 -4.48 8.32 -10.05
N THR A 179 -5.61 8.09 -9.36
CA THR A 179 -6.84 8.87 -9.54
C THR A 179 -7.33 9.62 -8.30
N ARG A 180 -6.53 9.73 -7.22
CA ARG A 180 -6.97 10.35 -5.96
C ARG A 180 -7.26 11.85 -6.09
N THR A 181 -6.54 12.54 -6.97
CA THR A 181 -6.68 13.98 -7.21
C THR A 181 -7.55 14.28 -8.43
N THR A 182 -8.14 13.28 -9.08
CA THR A 182 -8.97 13.47 -10.28
C THR A 182 -10.17 14.38 -10.01
N ALA A 183 -10.79 14.26 -8.82
CA ALA A 183 -11.91 15.10 -8.41
C ALA A 183 -11.55 16.60 -8.30
N LEU A 184 -10.26 16.95 -8.08
CA LEU A 184 -9.84 18.33 -7.86
C LEU A 184 -10.12 19.25 -9.07
N THR A 185 -10.12 18.70 -10.29
CA THR A 185 -10.46 19.47 -11.49
C THR A 185 -11.93 19.92 -11.46
N VAL A 186 -12.82 19.06 -10.97
CA VAL A 186 -14.25 19.38 -10.82
C VAL A 186 -14.45 20.37 -9.69
N LEU A 187 -13.74 20.20 -8.56
CA LEU A 187 -13.81 21.12 -7.42
C LEU A 187 -13.35 22.54 -7.80
N ASP A 188 -12.28 22.70 -8.58
CA ASP A 188 -11.82 24.02 -9.03
C ASP A 188 -12.82 24.72 -9.97
N LEU A 189 -13.49 23.95 -10.84
CA LEU A 189 -14.59 24.47 -11.67
C LEU A 189 -15.78 24.92 -10.81
N ALA A 190 -16.07 24.19 -9.73
CA ALA A 190 -17.13 24.50 -8.78
C ALA A 190 -16.75 25.56 -7.73
N LYS A 191 -15.48 26.01 -7.71
CA LYS A 191 -14.92 26.93 -6.70
C LYS A 191 -15.06 26.42 -5.26
N VAL A 192 -15.01 25.11 -5.08
CA VAL A 192 -14.98 24.43 -3.78
C VAL A 192 -13.54 24.18 -3.40
N ARG A 193 -13.15 24.55 -2.17
CA ARG A 193 -11.79 24.27 -1.69
C ARG A 193 -11.64 22.79 -1.34
N PRO A 194 -10.48 22.17 -1.59
CA PRO A 194 -10.25 20.78 -1.20
C PRO A 194 -10.54 20.51 0.26
N ARG A 195 -10.16 21.40 1.18
CA ARG A 195 -10.46 21.24 2.61
C ARG A 195 -11.97 21.19 2.91
N GLU A 196 -12.76 22.05 2.27
CA GLU A 196 -14.23 22.10 2.43
C GLU A 196 -14.86 20.81 1.93
N TRP A 197 -14.43 20.35 0.76
CA TRP A 197 -14.88 19.07 0.21
C TRP A 197 -14.52 17.89 1.12
N LEU A 198 -13.32 17.87 1.70
CA LEU A 198 -12.91 16.82 2.64
C LEU A 198 -13.74 16.85 3.93
N GLU A 199 -14.07 18.03 4.43
CA GLU A 199 -14.92 18.18 5.61
C GLU A 199 -16.32 17.62 5.34
N GLU A 200 -16.91 17.93 4.17
CA GLU A 200 -18.19 17.36 3.74
C GLU A 200 -18.11 15.84 3.55
N ALA A 201 -17.08 15.34 2.85
CA ALA A 201 -16.88 13.91 2.60
C ALA A 201 -16.75 13.09 3.89
N ARG A 202 -16.24 13.68 4.99
CA ARG A 202 -16.18 13.03 6.31
C ARG A 202 -17.54 12.90 6.99
N HIS A 203 -18.52 13.70 6.58
CA HIS A 203 -19.89 13.64 7.09
C HIS A 203 -20.83 12.83 6.18
N GLU A 204 -20.35 12.36 5.03
CA GLU A 204 -21.12 11.49 4.14
C GLU A 204 -21.26 10.07 4.73
N SER A 205 -22.50 9.61 4.85
CA SER A 205 -22.84 8.27 5.35
C SER A 205 -23.26 7.29 4.25
N GLU A 206 -23.60 7.79 3.06
CA GLU A 206 -24.18 6.99 1.97
C GLU A 206 -23.18 6.65 0.85
N ALA A 207 -22.15 7.46 0.68
CA ALA A 207 -21.04 7.21 -0.24
C ALA A 207 -19.77 7.74 0.43
N GLU A 208 -18.92 6.88 0.98
CA GLU A 208 -17.59 7.31 1.45
C GLU A 208 -16.82 7.83 0.23
N VAL A 209 -16.79 9.14 0.02
CA VAL A 209 -15.95 9.76 -1.00
C VAL A 209 -14.50 9.70 -0.50
N LEU A 210 -13.91 8.52 -0.73
CA LEU A 210 -12.54 8.21 -1.10
C LEU A 210 -11.49 9.29 -0.83
N VAL A 211 -10.91 9.22 0.37
CA VAL A 211 -9.47 9.46 0.53
C VAL A 211 -8.77 8.31 1.27
N LEU A 212 -9.51 7.50 2.02
CA LEU A 212 -8.97 6.36 2.77
C LEU A 212 -9.66 5.02 2.50
N ALA A 213 -10.76 4.99 1.74
CA ALA A 213 -11.48 3.77 1.41
C ALA A 213 -10.76 2.96 0.31
N SER A 214 -9.56 2.47 0.61
CA SER A 214 -9.02 1.29 -0.07
C SER A 214 -9.74 0.08 0.52
N SER A 215 -10.98 -0.16 0.06
CA SER A 215 -11.68 -1.46 0.08
C SER A 215 -11.21 -2.44 1.16
N ALA A 216 -11.54 -2.15 2.42
CA ALA A 216 -11.67 -3.19 3.44
C ALA A 216 -13.08 -3.79 3.30
N ALA A 217 -13.26 -4.62 2.28
CA ALA A 217 -14.33 -5.59 2.24
C ALA A 217 -13.67 -6.98 2.26
N LEU A 218 -13.67 -7.58 3.46
CA LEU A 218 -13.25 -8.94 3.84
C LEU A 218 -11.74 -9.20 3.99
#